data_AF-A0A7C1JNE6-F1
#
_entry.id   AF-A0A7C1JNE6-F1
#
_cell.length_a   1.000
_cell.length_b   1.000
_cell.length_c   1.000
_cell.angle_alpha   90.00
_cell.angle_beta   90.00
_cell.angle_gamma   90.00
#
_symmetry.space_group_name_H-M   'P 1'
#
loop_
_entity.id
_entity.type
_entity.pdbx_description
1 polymer ?
#
loop_
_entity_poly.entity_id
_entity_poly.type
_entity_poly.pdbx_seq_one_letter_code
_entity_poly.pdbx_strand_id
1 'polypeptide(L)'
;MAIDIGLPEGTQVLAAQGGTIIFAGWDNSGYGYLMRIATDNVNVAGENRKYWHNYAHLKQFRRTSGSVARGEWIADSGSTGNSTNPHLHLHITHDVNKNDTTQHPVDLSPLVGFRPNMSYPVTGTCGQIVARTSDLLIVEPVMFTERYHPRDDHYWFCYTTLNRTTECYMEGVPNNGKGWDPLNTSQSPELRYNNVFVPQAGTYYLWVCGRGGSSNDDSLHMGYGGTAPSSSQRMTGYHQNAWVWQSVRMDSGRPYLNLPLGQVAINIWMREDGMRIDRVLLTREQNYNPTNNIRCGGY
;
A
#
# COMPACT_ATOMS: atom_id res chain seq x y z
N MET A 1 -10.10 -13.04 10.88
CA MET A 1 -10.10 -11.56 10.78
C MET A 1 -10.62 -11.21 9.39
N ALA A 2 -11.46 -10.19 9.28
CA ALA A 2 -12.00 -9.72 8.01
C ALA A 2 -11.72 -8.23 7.81
N ILE A 3 -11.56 -7.83 6.55
CA ILE A 3 -11.42 -6.44 6.14
C ILE A 3 -12.36 -6.14 4.97
N ASP A 4 -13.03 -4.99 5.04
CA ASP A 4 -13.81 -4.44 3.94
C ASP A 4 -13.03 -3.37 3.22
N ILE A 5 -12.90 -3.54 1.90
CA ILE A 5 -12.19 -2.63 1.03
C ILE A 5 -13.22 -2.00 0.09
N GLY A 6 -13.60 -0.75 0.36
CA GLY A 6 -14.50 0.00 -0.52
C GLY A 6 -13.88 0.24 -1.90
N LEU A 7 -14.53 -0.24 -2.96
CA LEU A 7 -14.06 -0.11 -4.34
C LEU A 7 -15.24 -0.28 -5.33
N PRO A 8 -15.24 0.39 -6.49
CA PRO A 8 -16.33 0.29 -7.46
C PRO A 8 -16.63 -1.15 -7.89
N GLU A 9 -17.89 -1.45 -8.18
CA GLU A 9 -18.28 -2.73 -8.76
C GLU A 9 -17.57 -2.97 -10.10
N GLY A 10 -17.11 -4.19 -10.36
CA GLY A 10 -16.35 -4.54 -11.55
C GLY A 10 -14.84 -4.30 -11.44
N THR A 11 -14.34 -3.81 -10.29
CA THR A 11 -12.90 -3.68 -10.03
C THR A 11 -12.28 -5.08 -9.96
N GLN A 12 -11.12 -5.26 -10.58
CA GLN A 12 -10.43 -6.54 -10.55
C GLN A 12 -10.03 -6.94 -9.13
N VAL A 13 -10.36 -8.17 -8.76
CA VAL A 13 -9.96 -8.81 -7.51
C VAL A 13 -8.87 -9.83 -7.84
N LEU A 14 -7.69 -9.61 -7.26
CA LEU A 14 -6.54 -10.48 -7.43
C LEU A 14 -6.36 -11.41 -6.23
N ALA A 15 -5.81 -12.60 -6.46
CA ALA A 15 -5.45 -13.52 -5.40
C ALA A 15 -4.37 -12.90 -4.49
N ALA A 16 -4.71 -12.66 -3.22
CA ALA A 16 -3.76 -12.18 -2.22
C ALA A 16 -2.56 -13.12 -2.08
N GLN A 17 -2.80 -14.42 -2.17
CA GLN A 17 -1.78 -15.47 -2.08
C GLN A 17 -2.01 -16.54 -3.14
N GLY A 18 -0.91 -17.17 -3.58
CA GLY A 18 -0.99 -18.35 -4.43
C GLY A 18 -1.52 -19.53 -3.65
N GLY A 19 -2.37 -20.33 -4.27
CA GLY A 19 -3.07 -21.42 -3.61
C GLY A 19 -3.99 -22.16 -4.57
N THR A 20 -4.95 -22.90 -4.04
CA THR A 20 -5.94 -23.62 -4.86
C THR A 20 -7.32 -23.06 -4.60
N ILE A 21 -8.06 -22.73 -5.66
CA ILE A 21 -9.47 -22.37 -5.55
C ILE A 21 -10.25 -23.61 -5.13
N ILE A 22 -10.82 -23.58 -3.93
CA ILE A 22 -11.62 -24.69 -3.37
C ILE A 22 -13.11 -24.39 -3.35
N PHE A 23 -13.50 -23.14 -3.61
CA PHE A 23 -14.90 -22.75 -3.77
C PHE A 23 -14.98 -21.49 -4.64
N ALA A 24 -15.96 -21.45 -5.54
CA ALA A 24 -16.35 -20.26 -6.29
C ALA A 24 -17.84 -20.39 -6.61
N GLY A 25 -18.69 -19.67 -5.88
CA GLY A 25 -20.13 -19.80 -6.00
C GLY A 25 -20.90 -18.83 -5.11
N TRP A 26 -22.23 -18.93 -5.16
CA TRP A 26 -23.10 -18.18 -4.25
C TRP A 26 -23.07 -18.79 -2.85
N ASP A 27 -22.94 -17.94 -1.84
CA ASP A 27 -22.98 -18.28 -0.43
C ASP A 27 -24.18 -17.61 0.26
N ASN A 28 -24.96 -18.41 0.99
CA ASN A 28 -26.20 -17.99 1.64
C ASN A 28 -26.00 -17.38 3.04
N SER A 29 -24.77 -17.31 3.57
CA SER A 29 -24.49 -16.76 4.90
C SER A 29 -24.28 -15.24 4.89
N GLY A 30 -24.49 -14.60 3.74
CA GLY A 30 -24.37 -13.16 3.55
C GLY A 30 -23.18 -12.74 2.69
N TYR A 31 -22.23 -13.63 2.39
CA TYR A 31 -21.09 -13.31 1.53
C TYR A 31 -21.45 -13.09 0.05
N GLY A 32 -22.63 -13.52 -0.40
CA GLY A 32 -23.02 -13.39 -1.81
C GLY A 32 -22.13 -14.27 -2.70
N TYR A 33 -21.67 -13.77 -3.84
CA TYR A 33 -20.67 -14.51 -4.60
C TYR A 33 -19.33 -14.52 -3.86
N LEU A 34 -18.93 -15.71 -3.46
CA LEU A 34 -17.76 -16.00 -2.65
C LEU A 34 -16.78 -16.86 -3.45
N MET A 35 -15.51 -16.47 -3.45
CA MET A 35 -14.39 -17.35 -3.79
C MET A 35 -13.60 -17.68 -2.53
N ARG A 36 -13.21 -18.96 -2.37
CA ARG A 36 -12.29 -19.40 -1.32
C ARG A 36 -11.05 -20.02 -1.95
N ILE A 37 -9.89 -19.46 -1.63
CA ILE A 37 -8.58 -20.01 -2.00
C ILE A 37 -7.92 -20.60 -0.76
N ALA A 38 -7.47 -21.86 -0.86
CA ALA A 38 -6.70 -22.53 0.17
C ALA A 38 -5.20 -22.41 -0.10
N THR A 39 -4.45 -22.01 0.91
CA THR A 39 -2.98 -21.97 0.91
C THR A 39 -2.47 -22.93 1.97
N ASP A 40 -1.71 -23.94 1.56
CA ASP A 40 -1.18 -24.97 2.45
C ASP A 40 0.27 -24.64 2.88
N ASN A 41 0.70 -25.18 4.02
CA ASN A 41 2.08 -25.12 4.53
C ASN A 41 2.67 -23.70 4.67
N VAL A 42 1.85 -22.74 5.11
CA VAL A 42 2.34 -21.40 5.45
C VAL A 42 3.05 -21.49 6.79
N ASN A 43 4.36 -21.20 6.81
CA ASN A 43 5.15 -21.23 8.04
C ASN A 43 4.94 -19.94 8.83
N VAL A 44 4.35 -20.03 10.01
CA VAL A 44 4.15 -18.93 10.94
C VAL A 44 4.70 -19.35 12.30
N ALA A 45 5.67 -18.58 12.82
CA ALA A 45 6.34 -18.86 14.09
C ALA A 45 6.93 -20.29 14.22
N GLY A 46 7.36 -20.89 13.10
CA GLY A 46 7.93 -22.25 13.08
C GLY A 46 6.91 -23.37 12.89
N GLU A 47 5.63 -23.04 12.75
CA GLU A 47 4.55 -24.01 12.52
C GLU A 47 3.99 -23.88 11.10
N ASN A 48 3.77 -25.01 10.43
CA ASN A 48 3.09 -25.03 9.13
C ASN A 48 1.58 -25.07 9.33
N ARG A 49 0.87 -24.09 8.76
CA ARG A 49 -0.58 -23.94 8.88
C ARG A 49 -1.26 -23.87 7.52
N LYS A 50 -2.57 -24.14 7.51
CA LYS A 50 -3.43 -23.99 6.33
C LYS A 50 -4.30 -22.76 6.47
N TYR A 51 -4.34 -21.94 5.41
CA TYR A 51 -5.12 -20.71 5.35
C TYR A 51 -6.21 -20.80 4.28
N TRP A 52 -7.33 -20.14 4.55
CA TRP A 52 -8.40 -19.92 3.59
C TRP A 52 -8.65 -18.42 3.41
N HIS A 53 -8.54 -17.98 2.18
CA HIS A 53 -8.74 -16.59 1.76
C HIS A 53 -10.12 -16.52 1.11
N ASN A 54 -11.06 -15.86 1.79
CA ASN A 54 -12.45 -15.71 1.37
C ASN A 54 -12.64 -14.33 0.74
N TYR A 55 -12.94 -14.28 -0.55
CA TYR A 55 -13.21 -13.06 -1.32
C TYR A 55 -14.71 -13.01 -1.57
N ALA A 56 -15.40 -12.06 -0.96
CA ALA A 56 -16.85 -12.01 -0.95
C ALA A 56 -17.41 -10.74 -1.57
N HIS A 57 -18.75 -10.72 -1.68
CA HIS A 57 -19.55 -9.72 -2.37
C HIS A 57 -19.17 -9.54 -3.83
N LEU A 58 -18.59 -10.56 -4.46
CA LEU A 58 -18.10 -10.50 -5.84
C LEU A 58 -19.25 -10.34 -6.83
N LYS A 59 -18.93 -9.88 -8.05
CA LYS A 59 -19.88 -9.79 -9.16
C LYS A 59 -19.72 -10.96 -10.13
N GLN A 60 -18.47 -11.29 -10.46
CA GLN A 60 -18.15 -12.26 -11.50
C GLN A 60 -16.86 -12.99 -11.16
N PHE A 61 -16.83 -14.31 -11.37
CA PHE A 61 -15.61 -15.10 -11.29
C PHE A 61 -14.88 -15.11 -12.63
N ARG A 62 -13.56 -14.91 -12.60
CA ARG A 62 -12.67 -15.09 -13.76
C ARG A 62 -12.07 -16.49 -13.80
N ARG A 63 -12.00 -17.12 -12.64
CA ARG A 63 -11.60 -18.50 -12.46
C ARG A 63 -12.48 -19.13 -11.39
N THR A 64 -12.71 -20.44 -11.48
CA THR A 64 -13.60 -21.14 -10.53
C THR A 64 -12.99 -22.37 -9.90
N SER A 65 -11.83 -22.82 -10.38
CA SER A 65 -11.12 -24.00 -9.88
C SER A 65 -9.63 -23.97 -10.23
N GLY A 66 -8.85 -24.87 -9.63
CA GLY A 66 -7.42 -25.06 -9.91
C GLY A 66 -6.48 -24.18 -9.08
N SER A 67 -5.18 -24.30 -9.32
CA SER A 67 -4.13 -23.53 -8.62
C SER A 67 -3.96 -22.14 -9.21
N VAL A 68 -3.99 -21.10 -8.38
CA VAL A 68 -3.77 -19.70 -8.76
C VAL A 68 -2.45 -19.21 -8.25
N ALA A 69 -1.78 -18.37 -9.03
CA ALA A 69 -0.63 -17.61 -8.56
C ALA A 69 -1.08 -16.41 -7.72
N ARG A 70 -0.20 -15.95 -6.85
CA ARG A 70 -0.37 -14.66 -6.18
C ARG A 70 -0.46 -13.55 -7.22
N GLY A 71 -1.42 -12.64 -7.06
CA GLY A 71 -1.66 -11.55 -8.00
C GLY A 71 -2.43 -11.95 -9.27
N GLU A 72 -2.85 -13.21 -9.40
CA GLU A 72 -3.68 -13.65 -10.52
C GLU A 72 -5.09 -13.04 -10.41
N TRP A 73 -5.68 -12.64 -11.55
CA TRP A 73 -7.03 -12.08 -11.59
C TRP A 73 -8.07 -13.20 -11.47
N ILE A 74 -8.75 -13.23 -10.33
CA ILE A 74 -9.61 -14.35 -9.93
C ILE A 74 -11.10 -14.02 -10.00
N ALA A 75 -11.47 -12.76 -9.79
CA ALA A 75 -12.84 -12.30 -9.80
C ALA A 75 -12.92 -10.79 -10.01
N ASP A 76 -14.13 -10.27 -10.11
CA ASP A 76 -14.43 -8.85 -10.05
C ASP A 76 -15.26 -8.55 -8.81
N SER A 77 -15.03 -7.40 -8.21
CA SER A 77 -15.79 -6.91 -7.07
C SER A 77 -17.24 -6.64 -7.44
N GLY A 78 -18.09 -6.63 -6.42
CA GLY A 78 -19.50 -6.33 -6.59
C GLY A 78 -20.13 -5.78 -5.32
N SER A 79 -21.45 -5.91 -5.29
CA SER A 79 -22.28 -5.63 -4.13
C SER A 79 -23.36 -6.71 -4.06
N THR A 80 -22.93 -7.96 -3.87
CA THR A 80 -23.82 -9.13 -3.78
C THR A 80 -23.93 -9.64 -2.34
N GLY A 81 -24.96 -10.40 -2.00
CA GLY A 81 -25.21 -10.83 -0.62
C GLY A 81 -25.60 -9.65 0.28
N ASN A 82 -25.14 -9.67 1.53
CA ASN A 82 -25.42 -8.62 2.52
C ASN A 82 -24.41 -7.48 2.38
N SER A 83 -24.55 -6.68 1.32
CA SER A 83 -23.67 -5.55 1.01
C SER A 83 -24.52 -4.28 0.79
N THR A 84 -24.11 -3.16 1.38
CA THR A 84 -24.82 -1.86 1.26
C THR A 84 -24.21 -0.93 0.21
N ASN A 85 -22.95 -1.17 -0.17
CA ASN A 85 -22.23 -0.48 -1.23
C ASN A 85 -21.17 -1.41 -1.85
N PRO A 86 -20.71 -1.14 -3.09
CA PRO A 86 -19.64 -1.94 -3.69
C PRO A 86 -18.35 -1.96 -2.87
N HIS A 87 -17.89 -3.17 -2.52
CA HIS A 87 -16.64 -3.40 -1.79
C HIS A 87 -16.16 -4.85 -1.97
N LEU A 88 -14.89 -5.10 -1.65
CA LEU A 88 -14.37 -6.45 -1.44
C LEU A 88 -14.33 -6.73 0.07
N HIS A 89 -15.09 -7.73 0.50
CA HIS A 89 -14.92 -8.31 1.84
C HIS A 89 -13.90 -9.45 1.74
N LEU A 90 -12.74 -9.26 2.36
CA LEU A 90 -11.72 -10.28 2.46
C LEU A 90 -11.66 -10.83 3.88
N HIS A 91 -11.95 -12.11 4.03
CA HIS A 91 -11.84 -12.81 5.30
C HIS A 91 -10.79 -13.91 5.21
N ILE A 92 -9.75 -13.81 6.03
CA ILE A 92 -8.74 -14.85 6.17
C ILE A 92 -9.05 -15.68 7.42
N THR A 93 -9.19 -17.00 7.22
CA THR A 93 -9.30 -18.00 8.27
C THR A 93 -8.15 -19.00 8.17
N HIS A 94 -7.85 -19.72 9.25
CA HIS A 94 -6.83 -20.75 9.28
C HIS A 94 -7.34 -21.97 10.04
N ASP A 95 -6.62 -23.09 9.95
CA ASP A 95 -6.96 -24.28 10.71
C ASP A 95 -6.68 -24.07 12.19
N VAL A 96 -7.75 -23.94 12.98
CA VAL A 96 -7.63 -23.98 14.44
C VAL A 96 -7.46 -25.42 14.88
N ASN A 97 -6.34 -25.72 15.56
CA ASN A 97 -6.32 -26.88 16.45
C ASN A 97 -7.45 -26.68 17.47
N LYS A 98 -8.40 -27.62 17.58
CA LYS A 98 -9.64 -27.49 18.38
C LYS A 98 -9.43 -27.17 19.88
N ASN A 99 -8.20 -27.19 20.38
CA ASN A 99 -7.83 -26.88 21.76
C ASN A 99 -7.10 -25.52 21.91
N ASP A 100 -6.98 -24.74 20.84
CA ASP A 100 -6.26 -23.48 20.85
C ASP A 100 -7.23 -22.30 21.09
N THR A 101 -7.18 -21.75 22.31
CA THR A 101 -7.95 -20.57 22.73
C THR A 101 -7.16 -19.28 22.60
N THR A 102 -5.93 -19.33 22.07
CA THR A 102 -5.11 -18.13 21.93
C THR A 102 -5.52 -17.35 20.69
N GLN A 103 -5.80 -16.05 20.86
CA GLN A 103 -5.94 -15.11 19.74
C GLN A 103 -4.57 -14.96 19.09
N HIS A 104 -4.31 -15.77 18.07
CA HIS A 104 -3.14 -15.54 17.21
C HIS A 104 -3.40 -14.31 16.34
N PRO A 105 -2.48 -13.34 16.30
CA PRO A 105 -2.55 -12.26 15.33
C PRO A 105 -2.61 -12.91 13.94
N VAL A 106 -3.70 -12.65 13.22
CA VAL A 106 -3.86 -13.17 11.86
C VAL A 106 -2.85 -12.44 10.98
N ASP A 107 -1.77 -13.14 10.63
CA ASP A 107 -0.72 -12.62 9.76
C ASP A 107 -1.30 -12.19 8.40
N LEU A 108 -1.25 -10.89 8.14
CA LEU A 108 -1.70 -10.26 6.90
C LEU A 108 -0.58 -10.20 5.85
N SER A 109 0.57 -10.85 6.07
CA SER A 109 1.64 -11.08 5.07
C SER A 109 1.17 -11.49 3.68
N PRO A 110 0.04 -12.19 3.48
CA PRO A 110 -0.43 -12.51 2.14
C PRO A 110 -1.13 -11.33 1.44
N LEU A 111 -1.63 -10.31 2.14
CA LEU A 111 -2.32 -9.15 1.51
C LEU A 111 -1.41 -8.19 0.73
N VAL A 112 -0.12 -8.47 0.72
CA VAL A 112 0.98 -7.62 0.22
C VAL A 112 1.07 -7.60 -1.33
N GLY A 113 0.03 -8.07 -2.03
CA GLY A 113 0.05 -8.30 -3.48
C GLY A 113 -0.96 -7.53 -4.32
N PHE A 114 -1.76 -6.62 -3.77
CA PHE A 114 -2.71 -5.86 -4.60
C PHE A 114 -1.95 -4.90 -5.53
N ARG A 115 -1.73 -5.36 -6.77
CA ARG A 115 -1.41 -4.51 -7.91
C ARG A 115 -2.73 -4.19 -8.60
N PRO A 116 -3.16 -2.93 -8.72
CA PRO A 116 -4.14 -2.60 -9.75
C PRO A 116 -3.55 -3.09 -11.08
N ASN A 117 -4.24 -4.00 -11.76
CA ASN A 117 -3.84 -4.49 -13.07
C ASN A 117 -4.06 -3.36 -14.08
N MET A 118 -3.12 -2.41 -14.10
CA MET A 118 -3.08 -1.39 -15.13
C MET A 118 -2.48 -2.03 -16.38
N SER A 119 -3.36 -2.55 -17.25
CA SER A 119 -3.00 -2.72 -18.66
C SER A 119 -2.84 -1.34 -19.27
N TYR A 120 -1.72 -0.67 -19.00
CA TYR A 120 -1.28 0.41 -19.88
C TYR A 120 -0.85 -0.20 -21.21
N PRO A 121 -1.18 0.43 -22.35
CA PRO A 121 -0.69 -0.01 -23.65
C PRO A 121 0.83 -0.16 -23.57
N VAL A 122 1.32 -1.28 -24.10
CA VAL A 122 2.71 -1.76 -24.02
C VAL A 122 3.67 -0.91 -24.88
N THR A 123 3.43 0.39 -24.94
CA THR A 123 4.22 1.39 -25.64
C THR A 123 4.41 2.61 -24.71
N GLY A 124 4.99 2.39 -23.54
CA GLY A 124 5.31 3.47 -22.58
C GLY A 124 5.33 3.05 -21.12
N THR A 125 6.49 2.59 -20.65
CA THR A 125 7.02 2.66 -19.28
C THR A 125 6.01 2.89 -18.14
N CYS A 126 5.36 1.82 -17.68
CA CYS A 126 4.73 1.78 -16.36
C CYS A 126 5.82 1.55 -15.28
N GLY A 127 5.73 2.20 -14.13
CA GLY A 127 6.68 2.08 -13.02
C GLY A 127 7.97 2.91 -13.11
N GLN A 128 8.11 3.83 -14.07
CA GLN A 128 9.24 4.77 -14.10
C GLN A 128 8.89 6.10 -13.42
N ILE A 129 9.77 6.54 -12.51
CA ILE A 129 9.81 7.92 -12.04
C ILE A 129 10.20 8.78 -13.23
N VAL A 130 9.30 9.67 -13.63
CA VAL A 130 9.58 10.61 -14.71
C VAL A 130 10.44 11.71 -14.12
N ALA A 131 11.74 11.68 -14.40
CA ALA A 131 12.56 12.87 -14.28
C ALA A 131 11.95 13.93 -15.22
N ARG A 132 11.31 14.95 -14.63
CA ARG A 132 10.73 16.06 -15.41
C ARG A 132 11.84 16.95 -15.96
N THR A 133 12.93 17.06 -15.20
CA THR A 133 14.20 17.72 -15.54
C THR A 133 15.36 17.00 -14.82
N SER A 134 16.60 17.47 -15.01
CA SER A 134 17.77 17.04 -14.22
C SER A 134 17.62 17.24 -12.70
N ASP A 135 16.70 18.11 -12.27
CA ASP A 135 16.62 18.62 -10.90
C ASP A 135 15.27 18.35 -10.22
N LEU A 136 14.37 17.64 -10.90
CA LEU A 136 13.02 17.34 -10.44
C LEU A 136 12.61 15.90 -10.77
N LEU A 137 12.50 15.09 -9.73
CA LEU A 137 12.00 13.72 -9.77
C LEU A 137 10.60 13.67 -9.15
N ILE A 138 9.62 13.11 -9.88
CA ILE A 138 8.27 12.89 -9.36
C ILE A 138 8.03 11.40 -9.20
N VAL A 139 7.76 10.98 -7.98
CA VAL A 139 7.42 9.61 -7.59
C VAL A 139 5.93 9.57 -7.28
N GLU A 140 5.16 9.03 -8.22
CA GLU A 140 3.76 8.71 -7.97
C GLU A 140 3.70 7.46 -7.05
N PRO A 141 3.00 7.48 -5.92
CA PRO A 141 3.00 6.42 -4.94
C PRO A 141 2.16 5.23 -5.35
N VAL A 142 1.49 5.29 -6.51
CA VAL A 142 0.92 4.13 -7.19
C VAL A 142 1.95 3.38 -8.03
N MET A 143 3.15 3.94 -8.21
CA MET A 143 4.25 3.40 -9.00
C MET A 143 5.33 2.76 -8.11
N PHE A 144 4.94 2.13 -6.99
CA PHE A 144 5.89 1.37 -6.18
C PHE A 144 6.28 0.07 -6.88
N THR A 145 7.56 -0.30 -6.81
CA THR A 145 8.07 -1.52 -7.44
C THR A 145 7.80 -2.73 -6.55
N GLU A 146 7.78 -2.52 -5.24
CA GLU A 146 7.52 -3.54 -4.22
C GLU A 146 6.69 -2.93 -3.07
N ARG A 147 5.54 -3.55 -2.78
CA ARG A 147 4.94 -3.52 -1.44
C ARG A 147 5.66 -4.62 -0.67
N TYR A 148 6.62 -4.27 0.15
CA TYR A 148 7.41 -5.20 0.97
C TYR A 148 7.78 -4.37 2.19
N HIS A 149 7.43 -4.67 3.44
CA HIS A 149 6.82 -5.83 4.06
C HIS A 149 5.70 -5.32 4.99
N PRO A 150 4.66 -6.12 5.31
CA PRO A 150 4.02 -5.97 6.60
C PRO A 150 5.10 -6.27 7.61
N ARG A 151 5.52 -5.22 8.29
CA ARG A 151 6.47 -5.34 9.37
C ARG A 151 5.57 -5.15 10.60
N ASP A 152 5.46 -6.21 11.41
CA ASP A 152 4.40 -6.34 12.42
C ASP A 152 2.99 -6.46 11.79
N ASP A 153 1.97 -5.81 12.37
CA ASP A 153 0.56 -5.86 11.97
C ASP A 153 0.11 -4.71 11.03
N HIS A 154 1.03 -3.83 10.60
CA HIS A 154 0.73 -2.66 9.75
C HIS A 154 1.25 -2.77 8.32
N TYR A 155 0.57 -2.08 7.39
CA TYR A 155 0.91 -2.01 5.97
C TYR A 155 0.38 -0.75 5.30
N TRP A 156 0.90 -0.42 4.12
CA TRP A 156 0.37 0.65 3.29
C TRP A 156 -0.70 0.12 2.33
N PHE A 157 -1.92 0.63 2.44
CA PHE A 157 -3.05 0.25 1.58
C PHE A 157 -3.37 1.33 0.54
N CYS A 158 -3.81 0.94 -0.66
CA CYS A 158 -4.12 1.85 -1.77
C CYS A 158 -5.63 2.08 -1.81
N TYR A 159 -6.06 3.31 -1.57
CA TYR A 159 -7.45 3.72 -1.63
C TYR A 159 -7.72 4.50 -2.92
N THR A 160 -8.58 3.94 -3.77
CA THR A 160 -9.09 4.62 -4.98
C THR A 160 -10.40 5.34 -4.65
N THR A 161 -10.66 6.49 -5.26
CA THR A 161 -12.02 7.06 -5.21
C THR A 161 -12.90 6.54 -6.33
N LEU A 162 -14.22 6.60 -6.11
CA LEU A 162 -15.26 6.03 -7.00
C LEU A 162 -15.13 6.46 -8.48
N ASN A 163 -14.47 7.58 -8.75
CA ASN A 163 -14.31 8.16 -10.09
C ASN A 163 -12.87 8.10 -10.64
N ARG A 164 -11.94 7.42 -9.95
CA ARG A 164 -10.52 7.33 -10.35
C ARG A 164 -10.03 5.90 -10.24
N THR A 165 -10.07 5.20 -11.38
CA THR A 165 -9.66 3.79 -11.47
C THR A 165 -8.15 3.61 -11.69
N THR A 166 -7.41 4.70 -11.93
CA THR A 166 -5.97 4.70 -12.25
C THR A 166 -5.10 5.48 -11.27
N GLU A 167 -5.69 6.10 -10.24
CA GLU A 167 -4.99 6.88 -9.21
C GLU A 167 -5.50 6.44 -7.83
N CYS A 168 -4.59 6.22 -6.88
CA CYS A 168 -4.92 5.98 -5.48
C CYS A 168 -3.93 6.67 -4.56
N TYR A 169 -4.37 6.99 -3.36
CA TYR A 169 -3.48 7.36 -2.29
C TYR A 169 -3.15 6.15 -1.42
N MET A 170 -1.99 6.18 -0.78
CA MET A 170 -1.53 5.17 0.15
C MET A 170 -1.88 5.59 1.58
N GLU A 171 -2.42 4.71 2.40
CA GLU A 171 -2.70 4.96 3.83
C GLU A 171 -2.06 3.88 4.70
N GLY A 172 -1.42 4.28 5.79
CA GLY A 172 -0.90 3.36 6.80
C GLY A 172 -2.05 2.75 7.59
N VAL A 173 -2.22 1.43 7.53
CA VAL A 173 -3.32 0.71 8.17
C VAL A 173 -2.84 -0.54 8.91
N PRO A 174 -3.61 -1.08 9.87
CA PRO A 174 -4.81 -0.48 10.48
C PRO A 174 -4.46 0.81 11.23
N ASN A 175 -5.40 1.77 11.30
CA ASN A 175 -5.22 2.95 12.14
C ASN A 175 -5.67 2.61 13.58
N ASN A 176 -4.71 2.18 14.39
CA ASN A 176 -4.90 1.78 15.79
C ASN A 176 -3.97 2.54 16.76
N GLY A 177 -3.37 3.64 16.31
CA GLY A 177 -2.50 4.52 17.11
C GLY A 177 -1.06 4.02 17.22
N LYS A 178 -0.60 3.17 16.31
CA LYS A 178 0.79 2.67 16.29
C LYS A 178 1.70 3.68 15.61
N GLY A 179 2.89 3.87 16.19
CA GLY A 179 3.96 4.61 15.55
C GLY A 179 5.35 4.07 15.83
N TRP A 180 6.29 4.41 14.93
CA TRP A 180 7.70 4.04 15.01
C TRP A 180 8.58 5.28 15.07
N ASP A 181 8.85 5.72 16.31
CA ASP A 181 9.78 6.80 16.61
C ASP A 181 10.64 6.44 17.85
N PRO A 182 11.95 6.16 17.69
CA PRO A 182 12.73 6.23 16.44
C PRO A 182 12.29 5.19 15.40
N LEU A 183 12.59 5.45 14.13
CA LEU A 183 12.28 4.53 13.05
C LEU A 183 12.94 3.15 13.32
N ASN A 184 12.12 2.12 13.41
CA ASN A 184 12.58 0.74 13.30
C ASN A 184 12.30 0.26 11.87
N THR A 185 13.33 0.24 11.03
CA THR A 185 13.16 -0.20 9.64
C THR A 185 12.60 -1.62 9.62
N SER A 186 13.07 -2.55 10.44
CA SER A 186 12.56 -3.93 10.49
C SER A 186 11.11 -4.10 10.98
N GLN A 187 10.47 -3.06 11.55
CA GLN A 187 9.09 -3.12 12.05
C GLN A 187 8.12 -2.13 11.40
N SER A 188 8.56 -1.02 10.80
CA SER A 188 7.63 -0.06 10.17
C SER A 188 7.28 -0.47 8.74
N PRO A 189 6.00 -0.42 8.31
CA PRO A 189 5.62 -0.75 6.94
C PRO A 189 6.27 0.20 5.93
N GLU A 190 6.69 -0.38 4.80
CA GLU A 190 7.58 0.26 3.84
C GLU A 190 6.94 0.33 2.45
N LEU A 191 7.01 1.51 1.82
CA LEU A 191 6.86 1.69 0.38
C LEU A 191 8.25 1.76 -0.24
N ARG A 192 8.53 0.88 -1.21
CA ARG A 192 9.83 0.81 -1.87
C ARG A 192 9.70 0.99 -3.38
N TYR A 193 10.44 1.96 -3.90
CA TYR A 193 10.54 2.32 -5.32
C TYR A 193 11.94 1.95 -5.81
N ASN A 194 12.13 0.76 -6.41
CA ASN A 194 13.46 0.19 -6.64
C ASN A 194 14.24 0.81 -7.80
N ASN A 195 13.55 1.43 -8.75
CA ASN A 195 14.14 1.85 -10.02
C ASN A 195 14.14 3.38 -10.18
N VAL A 196 14.42 4.11 -9.11
CA VAL A 196 14.52 5.58 -9.17
C VAL A 196 15.83 5.95 -9.81
N PHE A 197 15.80 6.45 -11.04
CA PHE A 197 17.01 6.96 -11.68
C PHE A 197 17.31 8.38 -11.21
N VAL A 198 18.44 8.54 -10.54
CA VAL A 198 18.97 9.82 -10.10
C VAL A 198 19.93 10.33 -11.19
N PRO A 199 19.60 11.42 -11.91
CA PRO A 199 20.38 11.90 -13.06
C PRO A 199 21.66 12.62 -12.66
N GLN A 200 21.75 13.09 -11.41
CA GLN A 200 22.93 13.73 -10.86
C GLN A 200 23.05 13.45 -9.35
N ALA A 201 24.23 13.04 -8.91
CA ALA A 201 24.51 12.87 -7.48
C ALA A 201 24.39 14.21 -6.73
N GLY A 202 23.86 14.20 -5.51
CA GLY A 202 23.80 15.39 -4.66
C GLY A 202 22.65 15.37 -3.66
N THR A 203 22.40 16.54 -3.06
CA THR A 203 21.32 16.75 -2.11
C THR A 203 19.98 16.96 -2.83
N TYR A 204 18.99 16.14 -2.48
CA TYR A 204 17.61 16.25 -2.92
C TYR A 204 16.72 16.52 -1.72
N TYR A 205 16.01 17.64 -1.76
CA TYR A 205 14.97 18.00 -0.80
C TYR A 205 13.70 17.23 -1.08
N LEU A 206 13.05 16.78 -0.01
CA LEU A 206 11.90 15.89 -0.06
C LEU A 206 10.61 16.66 0.12
N TRP A 207 9.68 16.46 -0.79
CA TRP A 207 8.30 16.90 -0.69
C TRP A 207 7.40 15.69 -0.73
N VAL A 208 6.40 15.67 0.15
CA VAL A 208 5.33 14.68 0.09
C VAL A 208 4.01 15.42 0.04
N CYS A 209 3.17 15.04 -0.90
CA CYS A 209 1.76 15.37 -0.89
C CYS A 209 1.06 14.33 -0.02
N GLY A 210 0.50 14.79 1.09
CA GLY A 210 -0.13 13.91 2.06
C GLY A 210 -1.29 14.56 2.79
N ARG A 211 -2.00 13.74 3.55
CA ARG A 211 -3.12 14.15 4.40
C ARG A 211 -3.06 13.31 5.68
N GLY A 212 -3.14 13.97 6.84
CA GLY A 212 -3.16 13.25 8.11
C GLY A 212 -4.46 12.45 8.28
N GLY A 213 -4.39 11.34 9.00
CA GLY A 213 -5.58 10.64 9.51
C GLY A 213 -6.33 11.47 10.57
N SER A 214 -5.53 12.06 11.45
CA SER A 214 -5.85 12.91 12.59
C SER A 214 -4.63 13.82 12.84
N SER A 215 -4.56 14.51 13.98
CA SER A 215 -3.35 15.23 14.40
C SER A 215 -2.21 14.32 14.90
N ASN A 216 -2.48 13.03 15.11
CA ASN A 216 -1.50 12.03 15.57
C ASN A 216 -1.16 11.00 14.49
N ASP A 217 -1.65 11.22 13.27
CA ASP A 217 -1.56 10.31 12.13
C ASP A 217 -0.97 11.10 10.95
N ASP A 218 0.02 11.94 11.22
CA ASP A 218 0.42 13.05 10.36
C ASP A 218 1.92 13.06 10.06
N SER A 219 2.55 11.89 10.12
CA SER A 219 3.98 11.80 9.94
C SER A 219 4.48 10.51 9.31
N LEU A 220 5.65 10.64 8.68
CA LEU A 220 6.34 9.56 7.97
C LEU A 220 7.86 9.74 8.06
N HIS A 221 8.59 8.70 7.65
CA HIS A 221 10.02 8.75 7.42
C HIS A 221 10.33 8.46 5.95
N MET A 222 11.42 9.00 5.44
CA MET A 222 11.90 8.70 4.09
C MET A 222 13.38 8.32 4.10
N GLY A 223 13.81 7.61 3.06
CA GLY A 223 15.19 7.18 2.91
C GLY A 223 15.50 6.58 1.55
N TYR A 224 16.67 5.97 1.45
CA TYR A 224 17.08 5.21 0.29
C TYR A 224 17.95 4.01 0.68
N GLY A 225 17.97 2.99 -0.18
CA GLY A 225 18.76 1.78 0.06
C GLY A 225 18.34 1.00 1.31
N GLY A 226 17.09 1.15 1.76
CA GLY A 226 16.57 0.50 2.97
C GLY A 226 16.99 1.18 4.27
N THR A 227 17.58 2.38 4.20
CA THR A 227 18.00 3.18 5.37
C THR A 227 17.39 4.58 5.33
N ALA A 228 17.11 5.17 6.49
CA ALA A 228 16.67 6.56 6.62
C ALA A 228 17.70 7.36 7.42
N PRO A 229 18.43 8.31 6.82
CA PRO A 229 19.27 9.23 7.59
C PRO A 229 18.42 10.14 8.48
N SER A 230 18.99 10.67 9.56
CA SER A 230 18.26 11.59 10.44
C SER A 230 17.69 12.80 9.69
N SER A 231 18.36 13.26 8.64
CA SER A 231 17.93 14.35 7.75
C SER A 231 16.60 14.14 7.03
N SER A 232 16.06 12.92 7.01
CA SER A 232 14.82 12.56 6.30
C SER A 232 13.81 11.78 7.16
N GLN A 233 14.06 11.68 8.48
CA GLN A 233 13.12 11.12 9.44
C GLN A 233 12.17 12.19 9.99
N ARG A 234 11.05 11.76 10.58
CA ARG A 234 10.04 12.60 11.25
C ARG A 234 9.51 13.74 10.39
N MET A 235 9.23 13.44 9.11
CA MET A 235 8.53 14.38 8.23
C MET A 235 7.07 14.51 8.70
N THR A 236 6.55 15.74 8.78
CA THR A 236 5.27 16.04 9.47
C THR A 236 4.51 17.20 8.80
N GLY A 237 3.40 17.63 9.40
CA GLY A 237 2.63 18.81 9.02
C GLY A 237 1.46 18.53 8.09
N TYR A 238 1.05 17.27 7.94
CA TYR A 238 -0.04 16.91 7.02
C TYR A 238 -1.40 17.11 7.70
N HIS A 239 -2.25 17.96 7.12
CA HIS A 239 -3.52 18.32 7.73
C HIS A 239 -4.58 17.21 7.62
N GLN A 240 -5.39 17.00 8.66
CA GLN A 240 -6.45 15.99 8.65
C GLN A 240 -7.58 16.26 7.64
N ASN A 241 -7.75 17.51 7.19
CA ASN A 241 -8.87 17.94 6.33
C ASN A 241 -8.44 18.41 4.94
N ALA A 242 -7.15 18.31 4.60
CA ALA A 242 -6.65 18.78 3.32
C ALA A 242 -5.44 17.97 2.85
N TRP A 243 -5.42 17.67 1.56
CA TRP A 243 -4.21 17.24 0.87
C TRP A 243 -3.26 18.44 0.75
N VAL A 244 -2.08 18.31 1.32
CA VAL A 244 -1.07 19.37 1.33
C VAL A 244 0.29 18.84 0.93
N TRP A 245 1.03 19.66 0.18
CA TRP A 245 2.45 19.46 0.00
C TRP A 245 3.18 19.92 1.26
N GLN A 246 3.95 19.02 1.87
CA GLN A 246 4.81 19.34 3.00
C GLN A 246 6.26 18.93 2.77
N SER A 247 7.14 19.70 3.40
CA SER A 247 8.59 19.53 3.36
C SER A 247 9.18 20.08 4.66
N VAL A 248 8.66 19.60 5.79
CA VAL A 248 9.10 19.99 7.14
C VAL A 248 9.33 18.75 8.01
N ARG A 249 10.15 18.89 9.05
CA ARG A 249 10.39 17.85 10.06
C ARG A 249 10.07 18.35 11.47
N MET A 250 9.73 17.43 12.36
CA MET A 250 9.51 17.73 13.78
C MET A 250 10.77 18.33 14.44
N ASP A 251 11.95 17.83 14.10
CA ASP A 251 13.24 18.30 14.63
C ASP A 251 13.76 19.57 13.93
N SER A 252 12.87 20.34 13.29
CA SER A 252 13.14 21.50 12.43
C SER A 252 13.90 21.19 11.13
N GLY A 253 13.88 22.15 10.19
CA GLY A 253 14.58 22.07 8.92
C GLY A 253 13.84 21.31 7.81
N ARG A 254 14.31 21.51 6.58
CA ARG A 254 13.76 20.90 5.37
C ARG A 254 14.33 19.47 5.22
N PRO A 255 13.50 18.43 5.04
CA PRO A 255 13.99 17.07 4.88
C PRO A 255 14.74 16.90 3.56
N TYR A 256 15.84 16.13 3.60
CA TYR A 256 16.66 15.87 2.42
C TYR A 256 17.37 14.50 2.46
N LEU A 257 17.72 14.01 1.27
CA LEU A 257 18.60 12.86 1.05
C LEU A 257 19.82 13.27 0.23
N ASN A 258 20.96 12.67 0.52
CA ASN A 258 22.13 12.72 -0.34
C ASN A 258 22.14 11.47 -1.21
N LEU A 259 21.78 11.62 -2.49
CA LEU A 259 21.61 10.51 -3.42
C LEU A 259 22.82 10.36 -4.35
N PRO A 260 23.28 9.13 -4.63
CA PRO A 260 24.27 8.87 -5.67
C PRO A 260 23.66 9.03 -7.07
N LEU A 261 24.52 9.22 -8.08
CA LEU A 261 24.14 9.12 -9.49
C LEU A 261 23.74 7.67 -9.81
N GLY A 262 22.68 7.48 -10.59
CA GLY A 262 22.24 6.17 -11.06
C GLY A 262 20.97 5.68 -10.38
N GLN A 263 20.71 4.38 -10.49
CA GLN A 263 19.49 3.78 -9.95
C GLN A 263 19.60 3.59 -8.42
N VAL A 264 18.57 4.02 -7.70
CA VAL A 264 18.43 3.83 -6.25
C VAL A 264 17.05 3.31 -5.90
N ALA A 265 16.97 2.63 -4.76
CA ALA A 265 15.69 2.33 -4.12
C ALA A 265 15.32 3.49 -3.18
N ILE A 266 14.23 4.20 -3.45
CA ILE A 266 13.66 5.17 -2.50
C ILE A 266 12.68 4.44 -1.59
N ASN A 267 12.70 4.80 -0.31
CA ASN A 267 11.92 4.14 0.73
C ASN A 267 11.09 5.18 1.49
N ILE A 268 9.87 4.80 1.85
CA ILE A 268 8.99 5.57 2.73
C ILE A 268 8.51 4.63 3.83
N TRP A 269 8.63 5.05 5.08
CA TRP A 269 8.15 4.31 6.23
C TRP A 269 7.10 5.10 6.97
N MET A 270 6.15 4.38 7.55
CA MET A 270 5.16 4.96 8.45
C MET A 270 5.82 5.40 9.75
N ARG A 271 5.62 6.66 10.15
CA ARG A 271 5.93 7.08 11.53
C ARG A 271 4.69 6.89 12.39
N GLU A 272 3.52 7.26 11.89
CA GLU A 272 2.21 7.04 12.53
C GLU A 272 1.25 6.41 11.52
N ASP A 273 0.41 5.48 11.98
CA ASP A 273 -0.67 4.92 11.18
C ASP A 273 -1.74 5.96 10.88
N GLY A 274 -2.64 5.68 9.94
CA GLY A 274 -3.62 6.64 9.42
C GLY A 274 -3.04 7.74 8.51
N MET A 275 -1.70 7.88 8.43
CA MET A 275 -1.05 8.82 7.52
C MET A 275 -1.34 8.45 6.06
N ARG A 276 -1.70 9.43 5.23
CA ARG A 276 -2.03 9.25 3.80
C ARG A 276 -1.07 9.98 2.88
N ILE A 277 -0.66 9.33 1.80
CA ILE A 277 0.32 9.82 0.82
C ILE A 277 -0.26 9.71 -0.59
N ASP A 278 -0.29 10.83 -1.32
CA ASP A 278 -0.71 10.87 -2.74
C ASP A 278 0.45 11.11 -3.70
N ARG A 279 1.51 11.85 -3.36
CA ARG A 279 2.67 12.07 -4.25
C ARG A 279 3.96 12.29 -3.47
N VAL A 280 5.08 11.94 -4.08
CA VAL A 280 6.41 12.26 -3.55
C VAL A 280 7.22 12.96 -4.62
N LEU A 281 8.01 13.94 -4.21
CA LEU A 281 8.83 14.75 -5.08
C LEU A 281 10.21 14.95 -4.46
N LEU A 282 11.24 14.76 -5.27
CA LEU A 282 12.63 14.99 -4.89
C LEU A 282 13.19 16.07 -5.82
N THR A 283 13.76 17.12 -5.22
CA THR A 283 14.29 18.25 -6.00
C THR A 283 15.61 18.75 -5.43
N ARG A 284 16.52 19.17 -6.30
CA ARG A 284 17.78 19.79 -5.89
C ARG A 284 17.64 21.28 -5.56
N GLU A 285 16.50 21.88 -5.90
CA GLU A 285 16.21 23.27 -5.61
C GLU A 285 15.71 23.44 -4.17
N GLN A 286 16.55 24.03 -3.32
CA GLN A 286 16.26 24.25 -1.90
C GLN A 286 14.98 25.06 -1.65
N ASN A 287 14.61 25.95 -2.57
CA ASN A 287 13.45 26.83 -2.43
C ASN A 287 12.25 26.40 -3.30
N TYR A 288 12.34 25.26 -3.98
CA TYR A 288 11.24 24.76 -4.80
C TYR A 288 9.97 24.58 -3.97
N ASN A 289 8.83 24.97 -4.53
CA ASN A 289 7.51 24.81 -3.97
C ASN A 289 6.55 24.22 -5.04
N PRO A 290 6.06 22.98 -4.87
CA PRO A 290 5.18 22.33 -5.83
C PRO A 290 3.73 22.84 -5.84
N THR A 291 3.29 23.60 -4.83
CA THR A 291 1.86 23.87 -4.53
C THR A 291 1.05 24.36 -5.73
N ASN A 292 1.63 25.21 -6.58
CA ASN A 292 0.92 25.81 -7.72
C ASN A 292 1.17 25.09 -9.06
N ASN A 293 2.12 24.15 -9.09
CA ASN A 293 2.64 23.57 -10.33
C ASN A 293 2.32 22.08 -10.46
N ILE A 294 2.17 21.39 -9.33
CA ILE A 294 1.91 19.96 -9.26
C ILE A 294 0.78 19.77 -8.27
N ARG A 295 -0.32 19.19 -8.75
CA ARG A 295 -1.49 18.92 -7.94
C ARG A 295 -1.15 18.00 -6.76
N CYS A 296 -1.73 18.31 -5.61
CA CYS A 296 -1.72 17.45 -4.43
C CYS A 296 -3.12 16.92 -4.16
N GLY A 297 -3.30 15.60 -4.27
CA GLY A 297 -4.57 14.92 -4.02
C GLY A 297 -5.69 15.29 -4.99
N GLY A 298 -6.88 15.47 -4.43
CA GLY A 298 -8.15 15.68 -5.14
C GLY A 298 -8.86 14.37 -5.51
N TYR A 299 -8.89 13.53 -4.49
CA TYR A 299 -9.81 12.46 -4.22
C TYR A 299 -11.04 13.01 -3.49
#